data_AF-A0A135VHN2-F1
#
_entry.id   AF-A0A135VHN2-F1
#
_cell.length_a   1.000
_cell.length_b   1.000
_cell.length_c   1.000
_cell.angle_alpha   90.00
_cell.angle_beta   90.00
_cell.angle_gamma   90.00
#
_symmetry.space_group_name_H-M   'P 1'
#
loop_
_entity.id
_entity.type
_entity.pdbx_description
1 polymer ?
#
loop_
_entity_poly.entity_id
_entity_poly.type
_entity_poly.pdbx_seq_one_letter_code
_entity_poly.pdbx_strand_id
1 'polypeptide(L)'
;MSDVVEAKTLKTEERTGYLYEFTYNSGPGLREVFQCKYVKPDEALTRFRRILALTEEPFDFRIVVRDESKREESSFQVEGGSIEEMFEKFKVFLETSTGYSFAPERKEAVDTEIEEISYESMSSYEKMHIVIYASFKHGKFSSLDVAEIYQATFNDDLPKSTASTYLARMWNGGKGHLERYGNRSGYTYRLKTEVPDVQKEAERAEEILASIQLHVGK
;
A
#
# COMPACT_ATOMS: atom_id res chain seq x y z
N MET A 1 -25.28 35.84 33.25
CA MET A 1 -25.24 34.38 33.55
C MET A 1 -26.01 33.71 32.44
N SER A 2 -25.46 33.60 31.23
CA SER A 2 -24.23 32.89 30.80
C SER A 2 -24.53 31.43 30.45
N ASP A 3 -23.99 31.06 29.27
CA ASP A 3 -23.80 29.73 28.68
C ASP A 3 -25.05 29.15 27.97
N VAL A 4 -25.18 29.19 26.64
CA VAL A 4 -24.32 28.67 25.54
C VAL A 4 -23.98 27.19 25.72
N VAL A 5 -24.69 26.34 24.98
CA VAL A 5 -24.18 25.06 24.45
C VAL A 5 -24.85 24.89 23.08
N GLU A 6 -24.32 25.53 22.05
CA GLU A 6 -23.30 25.02 21.13
C GLU A 6 -23.76 23.81 20.32
N ALA A 7 -23.71 24.01 19.00
CA ALA A 7 -24.31 23.20 17.97
C ALA A 7 -23.75 21.78 17.91
N LYS A 8 -24.63 20.79 17.81
CA LYS A 8 -24.31 19.52 17.15
C LYS A 8 -24.26 19.77 15.64
N THR A 9 -23.10 20.23 15.17
CA THR A 9 -22.78 20.19 13.74
C THR A 9 -22.56 18.72 13.37
N LEU A 10 -23.56 18.12 12.74
CA LEU A 10 -23.40 16.88 11.98
C LEU A 10 -22.23 17.09 11.01
N LYS A 11 -21.23 16.20 11.06
CA LYS A 11 -20.21 16.09 10.01
C LYS A 11 -20.94 15.73 8.71
N THR A 12 -21.25 16.73 7.90
CA THR A 12 -21.59 16.54 6.50
C THR A 12 -20.33 16.03 5.82
N GLU A 13 -20.17 14.72 5.73
CA GLU A 13 -19.25 14.13 4.77
C GLU A 13 -19.63 14.68 3.40
N GLU A 14 -18.72 15.41 2.76
CA GLU A 14 -18.88 15.96 1.41
C GLU A 14 -19.07 14.80 0.43
N ARG A 15 -20.32 14.39 0.27
CA ARG A 15 -20.75 13.37 -0.68
C ARG A 15 -20.49 13.92 -2.08
N THR A 16 -19.44 13.43 -2.74
CA THR A 16 -19.12 13.85 -4.10
C THR A 16 -20.21 13.38 -5.05
N GLY A 17 -20.43 14.08 -6.18
CA GLY A 17 -21.37 13.64 -7.23
C GLY A 17 -20.81 12.56 -8.15
N TYR A 18 -19.65 11.96 -7.80
CA TYR A 18 -18.93 11.07 -8.69
C TYR A 18 -19.31 9.60 -8.49
N LEU A 19 -19.59 8.93 -9.61
CA LEU A 19 -19.71 7.47 -9.68
C LEU A 19 -18.57 6.93 -10.53
N TYR A 20 -17.78 6.02 -9.95
CA TYR A 20 -16.71 5.31 -10.63
C TYR A 20 -17.14 3.87 -10.88
N GLU A 21 -17.05 3.40 -12.10
CA GLU A 21 -17.26 2.01 -12.48
C GLU A 21 -15.97 1.46 -13.08
N PHE A 22 -15.38 0.47 -12.43
CA PHE A 22 -14.19 -0.24 -12.87
C PHE A 22 -14.63 -1.58 -13.45
N THR A 23 -14.34 -1.80 -14.72
CA THR A 23 -14.66 -3.04 -15.42
C THR A 23 -13.39 -3.72 -15.89
N TYR A 24 -13.27 -5.01 -15.62
CA TYR A 24 -11.96 -5.64 -15.57
C TYR A 24 -12.11 -7.16 -15.83
N ASN A 25 -11.21 -7.78 -16.59
CA ASN A 25 -11.28 -9.21 -16.96
C ASN A 25 -10.49 -10.06 -15.96
N SER A 26 -11.17 -10.89 -15.17
CA SER A 26 -10.53 -11.76 -14.16
C SER A 26 -10.12 -13.14 -14.68
N GLY A 27 -10.43 -13.46 -15.93
CA GLY A 27 -10.08 -14.73 -16.57
C GLY A 27 -10.76 -14.94 -17.93
N PRO A 28 -10.54 -16.07 -18.62
CA PRO A 28 -11.11 -16.34 -19.94
C PRO A 28 -12.65 -16.29 -19.93
N GLY A 29 -13.22 -15.21 -20.48
CA GLY A 29 -14.67 -14.99 -20.53
C GLY A 29 -15.31 -14.46 -19.24
N LEU A 30 -14.51 -14.16 -18.20
CA LEU A 30 -14.99 -13.62 -16.93
C LEU A 30 -14.72 -12.11 -16.86
N ARG A 31 -15.80 -11.34 -16.66
CA ARG A 31 -15.77 -9.87 -16.58
C ARG A 31 -16.34 -9.42 -15.25
N GLU A 32 -15.52 -8.77 -14.45
CA GLU A 32 -15.89 -8.20 -13.16
C GLU A 32 -16.21 -6.73 -13.30
N VAL A 33 -17.16 -6.25 -12.48
CA VAL A 33 -17.55 -4.84 -12.41
C VAL A 33 -17.58 -4.40 -10.96
N PHE A 34 -16.76 -3.40 -10.64
CA PHE A 34 -16.71 -2.78 -9.32
C PHE A 34 -17.18 -1.34 -9.40
N GLN A 35 -18.09 -0.94 -8.51
CA GLN A 35 -18.62 0.43 -8.47
C GLN A 35 -18.28 1.12 -7.16
N CYS A 36 -17.68 2.31 -7.24
CA CYS A 36 -17.51 3.24 -6.13
C CYS A 36 -18.45 4.43 -6.33
N LYS A 37 -19.34 4.66 -5.36
CA LYS A 37 -20.28 5.78 -5.42
C LYS A 37 -19.90 6.83 -4.38
N TYR A 38 -19.94 8.09 -4.78
CA TYR A 38 -19.85 9.25 -3.90
C TYR A 38 -18.53 9.38 -3.12
N VAL A 39 -17.43 8.89 -3.72
CA VAL A 39 -16.08 8.97 -3.13
C VAL A 39 -15.26 10.08 -3.78
N LYS A 40 -14.25 10.59 -3.06
CA LYS A 40 -13.30 11.56 -3.62
C LYS A 40 -12.35 10.89 -4.63
N PRO A 41 -11.77 11.64 -5.59
CA PRO A 41 -10.80 11.10 -6.55
C PRO A 41 -9.62 10.35 -5.90
N ASP A 42 -9.08 10.83 -4.77
CA ASP A 42 -8.03 10.12 -4.00
C ASP A 42 -8.46 8.73 -3.53
N GLU A 43 -9.70 8.62 -3.06
CA GLU A 43 -10.24 7.37 -2.56
C GLU A 43 -10.56 6.42 -3.71
N ALA A 44 -11.04 6.93 -4.85
CA ALA A 44 -11.20 6.15 -6.07
C ALA A 44 -9.85 5.60 -6.56
N LEU A 45 -8.80 6.41 -6.54
CA LEU A 45 -7.44 6.02 -6.92
C LEU A 45 -6.86 4.96 -5.96
N THR A 46 -7.06 5.13 -4.65
CA THR A 46 -6.65 4.13 -3.63
C THR A 46 -7.35 2.79 -3.85
N ARG A 47 -8.65 2.81 -4.13
CA ARG A 47 -9.43 1.59 -4.38
C ARG A 47 -9.02 0.91 -5.68
N PHE A 48 -8.70 1.68 -6.72
CA PHE A 48 -8.16 1.15 -7.97
C PHE A 48 -6.84 0.40 -7.75
N ARG A 49 -5.92 0.96 -6.94
CA ARG A 49 -4.66 0.28 -6.57
C ARG A 49 -4.90 -1.08 -5.90
N ARG A 50 -5.92 -1.18 -5.05
CA ARG A 50 -6.29 -2.44 -4.40
C ARG A 50 -6.84 -3.46 -5.39
N ILE A 51 -7.62 -3.03 -6.39
CA ILE A 51 -8.13 -3.92 -7.43
C ILE A 51 -6.96 -4.49 -8.25
N LEU A 52 -6.02 -3.65 -8.66
CA LEU A 52 -4.82 -4.08 -9.39
C LEU A 52 -3.95 -5.05 -8.58
N ALA A 53 -3.89 -4.91 -7.26
CA ALA A 53 -3.14 -5.81 -6.38
C ALA A 53 -3.82 -7.17 -6.15
N LEU A 54 -5.11 -7.29 -6.45
CA LEU A 54 -5.88 -8.53 -6.29
C LEU A 54 -5.88 -9.41 -7.56
N THR A 55 -5.27 -8.92 -8.64
CA THR A 55 -5.33 -9.54 -9.95
C THR A 55 -3.96 -10.08 -10.35
N GLU A 56 -3.90 -11.33 -10.82
CA GLU A 56 -2.64 -12.07 -11.03
C GLU A 56 -1.80 -11.52 -12.19
N GLU A 57 -2.42 -10.89 -13.20
CA GLU A 57 -1.74 -10.17 -14.28
C GLU A 57 -2.54 -8.92 -14.69
N PRO A 58 -1.90 -7.82 -15.15
CA PRO A 58 -2.62 -6.64 -15.62
C PRO A 58 -3.40 -6.98 -16.89
N PHE A 59 -4.72 -6.85 -16.81
CA PHE A 59 -5.66 -7.13 -17.90
C PHE A 59 -6.35 -5.81 -18.33
N ASP A 60 -7.11 -5.84 -19.43
CA ASP A 60 -7.82 -4.66 -19.93
C ASP A 60 -8.83 -4.11 -18.92
N PHE A 61 -8.67 -2.85 -18.54
CA PHE A 61 -9.60 -2.20 -17.62
C PHE A 61 -10.28 -1.01 -18.29
N ARG A 62 -11.57 -0.85 -17.99
CA ARG A 62 -12.37 0.31 -18.37
C ARG A 62 -12.90 0.99 -17.12
N ILE A 63 -12.68 2.29 -17.02
CA ILE A 63 -13.19 3.15 -15.98
C ILE A 63 -14.23 4.08 -16.57
N VAL A 64 -15.37 4.20 -15.91
CA VAL A 64 -16.37 5.22 -16.22
C VAL A 64 -16.52 6.12 -15.01
N VAL A 65 -16.36 7.42 -15.22
CA VAL A 65 -16.61 8.48 -14.24
C VAL A 65 -17.88 9.20 -14.67
N ARG A 66 -18.92 9.16 -13.84
CA ARG A 66 -20.11 10.00 -14.01
C ARG A 66 -20.09 11.11 -12.99
N ASP A 67 -20.20 12.34 -13.46
CA ASP A 67 -20.47 13.51 -12.64
C ASP A 67 -21.98 13.76 -12.64
N GLU A 68 -22.65 13.39 -11.54
CA GLU A 68 -24.10 13.58 -11.40
C GLU A 68 -24.50 15.06 -11.37
N SER A 69 -23.59 15.97 -10.98
CA SER A 69 -23.86 17.40 -10.90
C SER A 69 -23.92 18.05 -12.28
N LYS A 70 -23.06 17.61 -13.20
CA LYS A 70 -22.98 18.09 -14.58
C LYS A 70 -23.73 17.20 -15.58
N ARG A 71 -24.17 16.01 -15.16
CA ARG A 71 -24.71 14.94 -16.02
C ARG A 71 -23.75 14.56 -17.14
N GLU A 72 -22.45 14.61 -16.86
CA GLU A 72 -21.39 14.27 -17.79
C GLU A 72 -20.85 12.88 -17.47
N GLU A 73 -20.58 12.10 -18.52
CA GLU A 73 -19.92 10.81 -18.41
C GLU A 73 -18.59 10.89 -19.17
N SER A 74 -17.52 10.48 -18.50
CA SER A 74 -16.20 10.29 -19.10
C SER A 74 -15.79 8.84 -18.92
N SER A 75 -15.20 8.24 -19.95
CA SER A 75 -14.68 6.88 -19.86
C SER A 75 -13.24 6.79 -20.30
N PHE A 76 -12.49 5.91 -19.64
CA PHE A 76 -11.10 5.64 -19.90
C PHE A 76 -10.89 4.13 -20.02
N GLN A 77 -10.21 3.68 -21.06
CA GLN A 77 -9.88 2.27 -21.25
C GLN A 77 -8.38 2.14 -21.48
N VAL A 78 -7.76 1.17 -20.83
CA VAL A 78 -6.37 0.80 -21.05
C VAL A 78 -6.32 -0.67 -21.38
N GLU A 79 -5.61 -0.99 -22.44
CA GLU A 79 -5.34 -2.35 -22.90
C GLU A 79 -3.90 -2.69 -22.54
N GLY A 80 -3.72 -3.71 -21.69
CA GLY A 80 -2.40 -4.13 -21.17
C GLY A 80 -1.55 -3.02 -20.51
N GLY A 81 -0.30 -3.36 -20.20
CA GLY A 81 0.68 -2.45 -19.57
C GLY A 81 0.96 -2.78 -18.10
N SER A 82 1.96 -2.12 -17.52
CA SER A 82 2.33 -2.34 -16.11
C SER A 82 1.29 -1.72 -15.16
N ILE A 83 1.17 -2.27 -13.94
CA ILE A 83 0.28 -1.73 -12.89
C ILE A 83 0.54 -0.22 -12.67
N GLU A 84 1.80 0.21 -12.72
CA GLU A 84 2.19 1.60 -12.50
C GLU A 84 1.73 2.50 -13.65
N GLU A 85 1.86 2.05 -14.91
CA GLU A 85 1.33 2.77 -16.06
C GLU A 85 -0.19 2.91 -16.00
N MET A 86 -0.89 1.84 -15.61
CA MET A 86 -2.34 1.84 -15.45
C MET A 86 -2.78 2.85 -14.38
N PHE A 87 -2.04 2.87 -13.26
CA PHE A 87 -2.29 3.77 -12.14
C PHE A 87 -2.06 5.23 -12.51
N GLU A 88 -0.93 5.55 -13.15
CA GLU A 88 -0.58 6.92 -13.53
C GLU A 88 -1.54 7.45 -14.60
N LYS A 89 -1.93 6.62 -15.57
CA LYS A 89 -2.94 6.99 -16.57
C LYS A 89 -4.30 7.26 -15.92
N PHE A 90 -4.71 6.46 -14.92
CA PHE A 90 -5.97 6.71 -14.21
C PHE A 90 -5.90 8.02 -13.40
N LYS A 91 -4.77 8.30 -12.74
CA LYS A 91 -4.54 9.56 -12.03
C LYS A 91 -4.73 10.77 -12.96
N VAL A 92 -4.07 10.80 -14.12
CA VAL A 92 -4.23 11.86 -15.13
C VAL A 92 -5.67 11.98 -15.62
N PHE A 93 -6.35 10.85 -15.83
CA PHE A 93 -7.75 10.84 -16.22
C PHE A 93 -8.67 11.46 -15.15
N LEU A 94 -8.42 11.17 -13.87
CA LEU A 94 -9.16 11.79 -12.76
C LEU A 94 -8.93 13.30 -12.71
N GLU A 95 -7.69 13.76 -12.90
CA GLU A 95 -7.39 15.20 -12.94
C GLU A 95 -8.15 15.91 -14.06
N THR A 96 -8.18 15.29 -15.24
CA THR A 96 -8.85 15.83 -16.42
C THR A 96 -10.37 15.82 -16.28
N SER A 97 -10.95 14.72 -15.80
CA SER A 97 -12.41 14.52 -15.75
C SER A 97 -13.09 15.19 -14.55
N THR A 98 -12.36 15.37 -13.45
CA THR A 98 -12.94 15.92 -12.20
C THR A 98 -12.40 17.32 -11.86
N GLY A 99 -11.34 17.78 -12.53
CA GLY A 99 -10.65 19.03 -12.19
C GLY A 99 -9.89 18.95 -10.84
N TYR A 100 -9.80 17.75 -10.26
CA TYR A 100 -9.05 17.48 -9.05
C TYR A 100 -7.56 17.57 -9.34
N SER A 101 -6.80 18.31 -8.56
CA SER A 101 -5.34 18.28 -8.65
C SER A 101 -4.83 17.33 -7.59
N PHE A 102 -4.24 16.20 -7.99
CA PHE A 102 -3.43 15.46 -7.03
C PHE A 102 -2.21 16.32 -6.71
N ALA A 103 -1.79 16.35 -5.44
CA ALA A 103 -0.51 16.97 -5.13
C ALA A 103 0.57 16.27 -5.97
N PRO A 104 1.50 17.02 -6.59
CA PRO A 104 2.63 16.39 -7.26
C PRO A 104 3.40 15.62 -6.20
N GLU A 105 3.24 14.31 -6.20
CA GLU A 105 4.28 13.43 -5.67
C GLU A 105 5.52 13.80 -6.47
N ARG A 106 6.61 14.18 -5.78
CA ARG A 106 7.89 14.45 -6.43
C ARG A 106 8.26 13.21 -7.25
N LYS A 107 8.04 13.29 -8.56
CA LYS A 107 8.58 12.36 -9.54
C LYS A 107 10.08 12.59 -9.59
N GLU A 108 10.85 11.77 -8.89
CA GLU A 108 12.19 11.45 -9.38
C GLU A 108 11.97 10.54 -10.60
N ALA A 109 12.53 10.95 -11.73
CA ALA A 109 12.39 10.24 -12.99
C ALA A 109 13.04 8.86 -12.87
N VAL A 110 12.29 7.80 -13.10
CA VAL A 110 12.84 6.45 -13.25
C VAL A 110 12.56 6.03 -14.68
N ASP A 111 13.60 6.16 -15.50
CA ASP A 111 13.70 5.50 -16.78
C ASP A 111 13.73 3.98 -16.57
N THR A 112 13.20 3.27 -17.57
CA THR A 112 13.00 1.83 -17.58
C THR A 112 14.34 1.08 -17.59
N GLU A 113 14.90 0.84 -16.42
CA GLU A 113 15.84 -0.24 -16.15
C GLU A 113 15.24 -1.02 -14.97
N ILE A 114 15.40 -2.35 -14.95
CA ILE A 114 15.01 -3.22 -13.82
C ILE A 114 15.28 -2.43 -12.54
N GLU A 115 14.25 -2.08 -11.75
CA GLU A 115 14.44 -1.26 -10.55
C GLU A 115 15.55 -1.93 -9.74
N GLU A 116 16.76 -1.38 -9.83
CA GLU A 116 17.73 -1.45 -8.76
C GLU A 116 16.96 -0.83 -7.61
N ILE A 117 16.35 -1.68 -6.78
CA ILE A 117 15.73 -1.28 -5.54
C ILE A 117 16.87 -0.63 -4.76
N SER A 118 16.99 0.69 -4.89
CA SER A 118 17.95 1.48 -4.17
C SER A 118 17.47 1.47 -2.73
N TYR A 119 17.85 0.43 -2.01
CA TYR A 119 17.60 0.26 -0.58
C TYR A 119 18.16 1.45 0.20
N GLU A 120 19.03 2.27 -0.39
CA GLU A 120 19.49 3.55 0.16
C GLU A 120 18.36 4.59 0.27
N SER A 121 17.38 4.57 -0.65
CA SER A 121 16.22 5.48 -0.66
C SER A 121 15.06 5.06 0.24
N MET A 122 15.01 3.79 0.65
CA MET A 122 13.96 3.25 1.52
C MET A 122 14.04 3.85 2.93
N SER A 123 12.88 4.12 3.52
CA SER A 123 12.80 4.50 4.93
C SER A 123 13.20 3.34 5.84
N SER A 124 13.68 3.64 7.05
CA SER A 124 14.01 2.61 8.04
C SER A 124 12.83 1.71 8.40
N TYR A 125 11.60 2.20 8.25
CA TYR A 125 10.40 1.40 8.46
C TYR A 125 10.20 0.36 7.34
N GLU A 126 10.39 0.75 6.07
CA GLU A 126 10.26 -0.14 4.92
C GLU A 126 11.35 -1.20 4.92
N LYS A 127 12.61 -0.81 5.17
CA LYS A 127 13.73 -1.74 5.33
C LYS A 127 13.48 -2.75 6.44
N MET A 128 12.97 -2.31 7.59
CA MET A 128 12.62 -3.21 8.69
C MET A 128 11.44 -4.13 8.35
N HIS A 129 10.45 -3.63 7.60
CA HIS A 129 9.35 -4.45 7.09
C HIS A 129 9.93 -5.60 6.26
N ILE A 130 10.76 -5.31 5.26
CA ILE A 130 11.43 -6.34 4.42
C ILE A 130 12.14 -7.39 5.28
N VAL A 131 12.96 -6.96 6.25
CA VAL A 131 13.67 -7.87 7.17
C VAL A 131 12.70 -8.77 7.94
N ILE A 132 11.60 -8.23 8.46
CA ILE A 132 10.64 -9.01 9.25
C ILE A 132 9.97 -10.09 8.39
N TYR A 133 9.49 -9.73 7.21
CA TYR A 133 8.73 -10.64 6.36
C TYR A 133 9.62 -11.69 5.66
N ALA A 134 10.85 -11.32 5.29
CA ALA A 134 11.78 -12.22 4.64
C ALA A 134 12.51 -13.14 5.64
N SER A 135 12.96 -12.61 6.78
CA SER A 135 13.88 -13.33 7.67
C SER A 135 13.22 -14.04 8.85
N PHE A 136 11.99 -13.66 9.23
CA PHE A 136 11.33 -14.16 10.45
C PHE A 136 10.03 -14.93 10.16
N LYS A 137 10.05 -15.77 9.12
CA LYS A 137 8.92 -16.65 8.76
C LYS A 137 8.59 -17.70 9.82
N HIS A 138 9.57 -18.10 10.63
CA HIS A 138 9.43 -19.17 11.60
C HIS A 138 9.93 -18.75 12.98
N GLY A 139 9.23 -19.18 14.01
CA GLY A 139 9.62 -18.94 15.40
C GLY A 139 9.31 -17.53 15.90
N LYS A 140 9.81 -17.24 17.10
CA LYS A 140 9.62 -15.95 17.76
C LYS A 140 10.91 -15.15 17.70
N PHE A 141 10.78 -13.83 17.61
CA PHE A 141 11.91 -12.92 17.53
C PHE A 141 11.70 -11.69 18.41
N SER A 142 12.80 -11.07 18.82
CA SER A 142 12.83 -9.88 19.64
C SER A 142 13.16 -8.63 18.82
N SER A 143 12.98 -7.45 19.41
CA SER A 143 13.43 -6.19 18.80
C SER A 143 14.95 -6.12 18.63
N LEU A 144 15.71 -6.91 19.40
CA LEU A 144 17.16 -6.99 19.27
C LEU A 144 17.53 -7.78 18.01
N ASP A 145 16.91 -8.96 17.84
CA ASP A 145 17.12 -9.83 16.69
C ASP A 145 16.85 -9.09 15.37
N VAL A 146 15.77 -8.28 15.33
CA VAL A 146 15.43 -7.46 14.16
C VAL A 146 16.50 -6.41 13.87
N ALA A 147 17.02 -5.73 14.90
CA ALA A 147 18.06 -4.72 14.74
C ALA A 147 19.38 -5.34 14.22
N GLU A 148 19.73 -6.52 14.71
CA GLU A 148 20.92 -7.26 14.27
C GLU A 148 20.83 -7.65 12.78
N ILE A 149 19.70 -8.24 12.36
CA ILE A 149 19.51 -8.62 10.96
C ILE A 149 19.42 -7.38 10.06
N TYR A 150 18.77 -6.31 10.52
CA TYR A 150 18.70 -5.04 9.78
C TYR A 150 20.09 -4.48 9.51
N GLN A 151 20.95 -4.38 10.54
CA GLN A 151 22.31 -3.90 10.40
C GLN A 151 23.14 -4.79 9.47
N ALA A 152 22.99 -6.12 9.57
CA ALA A 152 23.68 -7.05 8.70
C ALA A 152 23.23 -6.95 7.23
N THR A 153 21.96 -6.62 7.00
CA THR A 153 21.35 -6.57 5.67
C THR A 153 21.64 -5.26 4.94
N PHE A 154 21.48 -4.13 5.62
CA PHE A 154 21.52 -2.79 5.00
C PHE A 154 22.77 -1.99 5.38
N ASN A 155 23.65 -2.55 6.21
CA ASN A 155 24.80 -1.86 6.78
C ASN A 155 24.42 -0.52 7.46
N ASP A 156 23.23 -0.47 8.06
CA ASP A 156 22.62 0.72 8.66
C ASP A 156 22.16 0.40 10.09
N ASP A 157 22.27 1.37 11.00
CA ASP A 157 21.96 1.17 12.42
C ASP A 157 20.49 1.47 12.71
N LEU A 158 19.78 0.46 13.22
CA LEU A 158 18.41 0.60 13.69
C LEU A 158 18.38 0.46 15.22
N PRO A 159 18.20 1.57 15.97
CA PRO A 159 18.12 1.51 17.42
C PRO A 159 17.03 0.53 17.88
N LYS A 160 17.34 -0.28 18.91
CA LYS A 160 16.38 -1.25 19.49
C LYS A 160 15.04 -0.62 19.88
N SER A 161 15.03 0.63 20.35
CA SER A 161 13.82 1.39 20.68
C SER A 161 12.96 1.70 19.44
N THR A 162 13.59 2.01 18.31
CA THR A 162 12.95 2.21 17.01
C THR A 162 12.35 0.90 16.52
N ALA A 163 13.13 -0.19 16.52
CA ALA A 163 12.64 -1.53 16.17
C ALA A 163 11.45 -1.93 17.06
N SER A 164 11.53 -1.70 18.37
CA SER A 164 10.43 -1.96 19.31
C SER A 164 9.16 -1.16 18.98
N THR A 165 9.31 0.11 18.59
CA THR A 165 8.20 0.99 18.21
C THR A 165 7.53 0.49 16.94
N TYR A 166 8.30 0.12 15.94
CA TYR A 166 7.77 -0.38 14.68
C TYR A 166 7.11 -1.76 14.83
N LEU A 167 7.68 -2.67 15.62
CA LEU A 167 7.05 -3.94 15.96
C LEU A 167 5.71 -3.75 16.67
N ALA A 168 5.60 -2.78 17.57
CA ALA A 168 4.34 -2.45 18.22
C ALA A 168 3.30 -1.92 17.22
N ARG A 169 3.72 -1.15 16.21
CA ARG A 169 2.84 -0.69 15.11
C ARG A 169 2.38 -1.85 14.24
N MET A 170 3.28 -2.75 13.84
CA MET A 170 2.95 -3.93 13.04
C MET A 170 2.09 -4.95 13.80
N TRP A 171 2.22 -5.02 15.12
CA TRP A 171 1.32 -5.78 15.97
C TRP A 171 -0.08 -5.15 16.06
N ASN A 172 -0.17 -3.82 16.02
CA ASN A 172 -1.42 -3.04 15.99
C ASN A 172 -2.49 -3.53 16.99
N GLY A 173 -2.14 -3.65 18.26
CA GLY A 173 -3.10 -4.09 19.29
C GLY A 173 -3.56 -5.55 19.14
N GLY A 174 -2.85 -6.38 18.38
CA GLY A 174 -3.20 -7.77 18.07
C GLY A 174 -3.92 -7.95 16.74
N LYS A 175 -4.31 -6.85 16.07
CA LYS A 175 -5.01 -6.86 14.78
C LYS A 175 -4.08 -6.84 13.58
N GLY A 176 -2.78 -6.62 13.78
CA GLY A 176 -1.80 -6.60 12.71
C GLY A 176 -1.24 -7.98 12.38
N HIS A 177 -0.16 -7.99 11.60
CA HIS A 177 0.46 -9.19 11.04
C HIS A 177 1.35 -9.94 12.03
N LEU A 178 1.57 -9.36 13.22
CA LEU A 178 2.34 -9.98 14.30
C LEU A 178 1.45 -10.43 15.45
N GLU A 179 1.85 -11.52 16.09
CA GLU A 179 1.47 -11.84 17.46
C GLU A 179 2.55 -11.36 18.42
N ARG A 180 2.18 -11.03 19.66
CA ARG A 180 3.11 -10.56 20.69
C ARG A 180 3.02 -11.42 21.94
N TYR A 181 4.18 -11.75 22.49
CA TYR A 181 4.38 -12.60 23.66
C TYR A 181 5.29 -11.91 24.67
N GLY A 182 5.20 -12.32 25.94
CA GLY A 182 6.06 -11.83 27.01
C GLY A 182 5.52 -10.57 27.69
N ASN A 183 6.41 -9.87 28.39
CA ASN A 183 6.08 -8.72 29.23
C ASN A 183 6.83 -7.46 28.78
N ARG A 184 6.55 -6.34 29.45
CA ARG A 184 7.03 -5.01 29.06
C ARG A 184 8.57 -4.89 28.96
N SER A 185 9.31 -5.76 29.65
CA SER A 185 10.79 -5.82 29.61
C SER A 185 11.36 -6.71 28.51
N GLY A 186 10.55 -7.53 27.85
CA GLY A 186 11.03 -8.54 26.91
C GLY A 186 9.93 -9.06 25.98
N TYR A 187 9.32 -8.17 25.20
CA TYR A 187 8.36 -8.60 24.19
C TYR A 187 9.07 -9.37 23.08
N THR A 188 8.48 -10.49 22.70
CA THR A 188 8.83 -11.24 21.49
C THR A 188 7.62 -11.30 20.57
N TYR A 189 7.87 -11.44 19.28
CA TYR A 189 6.87 -11.40 18.23
C TYR A 189 6.95 -12.64 17.37
N ARG A 190 5.83 -13.03 16.76
CA ARG A 190 5.77 -14.06 15.72
C ARG A 190 5.02 -13.49 14.52
N LEU A 191 5.53 -13.72 13.33
CA LEU A 191 4.80 -13.42 12.10
C LEU A 191 3.63 -14.40 11.95
N LYS A 192 2.43 -13.89 11.64
CA LYS A 192 1.22 -14.71 11.45
C LYS A 192 1.20 -15.33 10.05
N THR A 193 2.14 -16.24 9.79
CA THR A 193 2.27 -16.90 8.48
C THR A 193 1.07 -17.78 8.12
N GLU A 194 0.15 -17.99 9.05
CA GLU A 194 -1.17 -18.57 8.80
C GLU A 194 -2.15 -17.65 8.05
N VAL A 195 -1.86 -16.35 7.94
CA VAL A 195 -2.71 -15.37 7.24
C VAL A 195 -2.25 -15.24 5.78
N PRO A 196 -3.13 -15.39 4.77
CA PRO A 196 -2.73 -15.31 3.36
C PRO A 196 -2.05 -14.00 2.96
N ASP A 197 -2.53 -12.87 3.46
CA ASP A 197 -1.92 -11.56 3.19
C ASP A 197 -0.48 -11.47 3.72
N VAL A 198 -0.20 -12.14 4.84
CA VAL A 198 1.16 -12.20 5.42
C VAL A 198 2.08 -13.07 4.59
N GLN A 199 1.56 -14.15 3.99
CA GLN A 199 2.34 -15.01 3.10
C GLN A 199 2.75 -14.26 1.83
N LYS A 200 1.81 -13.53 1.20
CA LYS A 200 2.10 -12.69 0.03
C LYS A 200 3.17 -11.63 0.30
N GLU A 201 3.06 -10.94 1.43
CA GLU A 201 4.07 -9.95 1.84
C GLU A 201 5.44 -10.60 2.14
N ALA A 202 5.44 -11.84 2.64
CA ALA A 202 6.66 -12.61 2.88
C ALA A 202 7.38 -13.01 1.59
N GLU A 203 6.64 -13.48 0.58
CA GLU A 203 7.17 -13.79 -0.74
C GLU A 203 7.76 -12.54 -1.40
N ARG A 204 7.01 -11.44 -1.40
CA ARG A 204 7.48 -10.15 -1.93
C ARG A 204 8.75 -9.66 -1.23
N ALA A 205 8.80 -9.74 0.10
CA ALA A 205 9.96 -9.30 0.86
C ALA A 205 11.21 -10.15 0.57
N GLU A 206 11.04 -11.45 0.31
CA GLU A 206 12.15 -12.31 -0.10
C GLU A 206 12.70 -11.97 -1.48
N GLU A 207 11.83 -11.69 -2.45
CA GLU A 207 12.26 -11.25 -3.79
C GLU A 207 13.08 -9.96 -3.72
N ILE A 208 12.62 -9.01 -2.90
CA ILE A 208 13.32 -7.74 -2.66
C ILE A 208 14.67 -8.00 -1.97
N LEU A 209 14.68 -8.80 -0.90
CA LEU A 209 15.91 -9.09 -0.15
C LEU A 209 16.94 -9.84 -1.01
N ALA A 210 16.49 -10.79 -1.83
CA ALA A 210 17.36 -11.51 -2.78
C ALA A 210 17.97 -10.55 -3.81
N SER A 211 17.17 -9.61 -4.32
CA SER A 211 17.64 -8.59 -5.26
C SER A 211 18.71 -7.70 -4.63
N ILE A 212 18.56 -7.32 -3.36
CA ILE A 212 19.54 -6.51 -2.61
C ILE A 212 20.84 -7.28 -2.38
N GLN A 213 20.75 -8.55 -1.95
CA GLN A 213 21.92 -9.38 -1.67
C GLN A 213 22.76 -9.66 -2.93
N LEU A 214 22.14 -9.74 -4.10
CA LEU A 214 22.85 -9.90 -5.39
C LEU A 214 23.69 -8.67 -5.76
N HIS A 215 23.34 -7.47 -5.26
CA HIS A 215 24.06 -6.23 -5.56
C HIS A 215 25.19 -5.93 -4.55
N VAL A 216 25.04 -6.35 -3.29
CA VAL A 216 26.06 -6.13 -2.23
C VAL A 216 27.23 -7.13 -2.33
N GLY A 217 27.10 -8.19 -3.12
CA GLY A 217 28.10 -9.26 -3.30
C GLY A 217 29.18 -9.02 -4.37
N LYS A 218 29.35 -7.80 -4.90
CA LYS A 218 30.42 -7.44 -5.85
C LYS A 218 31.47 -6.53 -5.24
#